data_AF-A0A328AN36-F1
#
_entry.id   AF-A0A328AN36-F1
#
_cell.length_a   1.000
_cell.length_b   1.000
_cell.length_c   1.000
_cell.angle_alpha   90.00
_cell.angle_beta   90.00
_cell.angle_gamma   90.00
#
_symmetry.space_group_name_H-M   'P 1'
#
loop_
_entity.id
_entity.type
_entity.pdbx_description
1 polymer ?
#
loop_
_entity_poly.entity_id
_entity_poly.type
_entity_poly.pdbx_seq_one_letter_code
_entity_poly.pdbx_strand_id
1 'polypeptide(L)'
;MRALDTVIDSGRRVAEALADDAAKCRTTAEKIRLAEAFSQVAEEVCSAIALEAELVRQPAERSAAPERDPEGASGGAPAAKPPVH
;
A
#
# COMPACT_ATOMS: atom_id res chain seq x y z
N MET A 1 -3.54 -10.74 -2.60
CA MET A 1 -4.73 -11.56 -2.96
C MET A 1 -5.43 -12.20 -1.75
N ARG A 2 -4.91 -13.26 -1.08
CA ARG A 2 -5.66 -13.90 0.04
C ARG A 2 -6.01 -12.99 1.24
N ALA A 3 -5.20 -11.96 1.51
CA ALA A 3 -5.43 -11.03 2.62
C ALA A 3 -6.61 -10.07 2.33
N LEU A 4 -6.67 -9.49 1.13
CA LEU A 4 -7.78 -8.62 0.70
C LEU A 4 -9.12 -9.36 0.69
N ASP A 5 -9.14 -10.58 0.15
CA ASP A 5 -10.36 -11.41 0.16
C ASP A 5 -10.86 -11.66 1.58
N THR A 6 -9.94 -11.89 2.53
CA THR A 6 -10.27 -12.07 3.95
C THR A 6 -10.84 -10.80 4.57
N VAL A 7 -10.29 -9.63 4.24
CA VAL A 7 -10.80 -8.34 4.75
C VAL A 7 -12.18 -8.03 4.17
N ILE A 8 -12.40 -8.29 2.88
CA ILE A 8 -13.70 -8.10 2.23
C ILE A 8 -14.75 -9.04 2.83
N ASP A 9 -14.42 -10.31 3.01
CA ASP A 9 -15.34 -11.27 3.64
C ASP A 9 -15.64 -10.93 5.10
N SER A 10 -14.64 -10.45 5.84
CA SER A 10 -14.84 -9.99 7.22
C SER A 10 -15.74 -8.75 7.26
N GLY A 11 -15.48 -7.76 6.39
CA GLY A 11 -16.30 -6.55 6.27
C GLY A 11 -17.75 -6.86 5.92
N ARG A 12 -17.97 -7.83 5.02
CA ARG A 12 -19.32 -8.32 4.68
C ARG A 12 -20.05 -8.91 5.89
N ARG A 13 -19.41 -9.80 6.65
CA ARG A 13 -20.02 -10.41 7.84
C ARG A 13 -20.36 -9.37 8.91
N VAL A 14 -19.49 -8.37 9.08
CA VAL A 14 -19.75 -7.27 10.02
C VAL A 14 -20.91 -6.40 9.52
N ALA A 15 -20.97 -6.07 8.23
CA ALA A 15 -22.09 -5.31 7.67
C ALA A 15 -23.43 -6.05 7.79
N GLU A 16 -23.45 -7.38 7.58
CA GLU A 16 -24.63 -8.23 7.79
C GLU A 16 -25.08 -8.21 9.25
N ALA A 17 -24.15 -8.38 10.20
CA ALA A 17 -24.46 -8.31 11.63
C ALA A 17 -24.97 -6.91 12.06
N LEU A 18 -24.36 -5.85 11.52
CA LEU A 18 -24.79 -4.48 11.79
C LEU A 18 -26.18 -4.20 11.19
N ALA A 19 -26.52 -4.76 10.02
CA ALA A 19 -27.86 -4.63 9.44
C ALA A 19 -28.93 -5.33 10.31
N ASP A 20 -28.62 -6.51 10.83
CA ASP A 20 -29.49 -7.22 11.78
C ASP A 20 -29.68 -6.46 13.09
N ASP A 21 -28.63 -5.80 13.58
CA ASP A 21 -28.72 -4.96 14.77
C ASP A 21 -29.45 -3.64 14.50
N ALA A 22 -29.37 -3.10 13.27
CA ALA A 22 -30.19 -1.97 12.82
C ALA A 22 -31.69 -2.23 12.99
N ALA A 23 -32.13 -3.44 12.61
CA ALA A 23 -33.52 -3.85 12.70
C ALA A 23 -34.01 -3.95 14.17
N LYS A 24 -33.09 -4.10 15.12
CA LYS A 24 -33.37 -4.21 16.57
C LYS A 24 -33.19 -2.90 17.32
N CYS A 25 -32.58 -1.88 16.71
CA CYS A 25 -32.35 -0.57 17.33
C CYS A 25 -33.68 0.13 17.62
N ARG A 26 -33.92 0.47 18.89
CA ARG A 26 -35.16 1.14 19.33
C ARG A 26 -34.94 2.60 19.71
N THR A 27 -33.69 3.00 19.92
CA THR A 27 -33.34 4.35 20.37
C THR A 27 -32.45 5.08 19.36
N THR A 28 -32.49 6.41 19.40
CA THR A 28 -31.61 7.27 18.57
C THR A 28 -30.13 7.02 18.89
N ALA A 29 -29.79 6.80 20.17
CA ALA A 29 -28.41 6.53 20.59
C ALA A 29 -27.87 5.19 20.05
N GLU A 30 -28.72 4.16 19.94
CA GLU A 30 -28.33 2.89 19.29
C GLU A 30 -28.09 3.08 17.80
N LYS A 31 -28.95 3.84 17.12
CA LYS A 31 -28.79 4.15 15.68
C LYS A 31 -27.52 4.95 15.39
N ILE A 32 -27.14 5.88 16.26
CA ILE A 32 -25.89 6.66 16.14
C ILE A 32 -24.68 5.73 16.28
N ARG A 33 -24.63 4.91 17.33
CA ARG A 33 -23.53 3.94 17.53
C ARG A 33 -23.40 2.96 16.36
N LEU A 34 -24.52 2.57 15.78
CA LEU A 34 -24.53 1.70 14.61
C LEU A 34 -23.98 2.41 13.36
N ALA A 35 -24.33 3.67 13.14
CA ALA A 35 -23.81 4.46 12.02
C ALA A 35 -22.29 4.71 12.16
N GLU A 36 -21.80 4.93 13.37
CA GLU A 36 -20.37 5.03 13.67
C GLU A 36 -19.64 3.71 13.36
N ALA A 37 -20.20 2.57 13.80
CA ALA A 37 -19.64 1.26 13.51
C ALA A 37 -19.59 0.95 12.00
N PHE A 38 -20.65 1.28 11.25
CA PHE A 38 -20.64 1.16 9.79
C PHE A 38 -19.56 2.03 9.13
N SER A 39 -19.39 3.27 9.60
CA SER A 39 -18.41 4.20 9.03
C SER A 39 -16.98 3.68 9.24
N GLN A 40 -16.67 3.17 10.43
CA GLN A 40 -15.36 2.60 10.73
C GLN A 40 -15.04 1.38 9.86
N VAL A 41 -16.00 0.46 9.70
CA VAL A 41 -15.81 -0.72 8.83
C VAL A 41 -15.60 -0.31 7.37
N ALA A 42 -16.33 0.70 6.89
CA ALA A 42 -16.17 1.22 5.54
C ALA A 42 -14.77 1.83 5.31
N GLU A 43 -14.25 2.59 6.29
CA GLU A 43 -12.90 3.16 6.24
C GLU A 43 -11.81 2.09 6.19
N GLU A 44 -11.94 1.04 6.99
CA GLU A 44 -10.99 -0.10 7.00
C GLU A 44 -10.97 -0.82 5.65
N VAL A 45 -12.14 -1.09 5.06
CA VAL A 45 -12.25 -1.72 3.74
C VAL A 45 -11.66 -0.83 2.66
N CYS A 46 -11.96 0.47 2.67
CA CYS A 46 -11.39 1.42 1.71
C CYS A 46 -9.87 1.50 1.82
N SER A 47 -9.34 1.53 3.05
CA SER A 47 -7.90 1.55 3.30
C SER A 47 -7.21 0.27 2.81
N ALA A 48 -7.83 -0.90 3.01
CA ALA A 48 -7.31 -2.16 2.51
C ALA A 48 -7.27 -2.20 0.98
N ILE A 49 -8.33 -1.70 0.32
CA ILE A 49 -8.38 -1.59 -1.15
C ILE A 49 -7.30 -0.61 -1.66
N ALA A 50 -7.14 0.54 -1.01
CA ALA A 50 -6.13 1.53 -1.39
C ALA A 50 -4.71 0.99 -1.25
N LEU A 51 -4.42 0.26 -0.17
CA LEU A 51 -3.13 -0.39 0.05
C LEU A 51 -2.82 -1.44 -1.02
N GLU A 52 -3.79 -2.28 -1.38
CA GLU A 52 -3.61 -3.26 -2.45
C GLU A 52 -3.46 -2.59 -3.82
N ALA A 53 -4.16 -1.48 -4.08
CA ALA A 53 -3.97 -0.69 -5.30
C ALA A 53 -2.56 -0.08 -5.39
N GLU A 54 -2.02 0.41 -4.27
CA GLU A 54 -0.64 0.92 -4.16
C GLU A 54 0.38 -0.20 -4.37
N LEU A 55 0.19 -1.37 -3.76
CA LEU A 55 1.06 -2.55 -3.92
C LEU A 55 1.09 -3.07 -5.37
N VAL A 56 -0.05 -3.02 -6.07
CA VAL A 56 -0.13 -3.37 -7.50
C VAL A 56 0.53 -2.30 -8.37
N ARG A 57 0.50 -1.03 -7.94
CA ARG A 57 1.09 0.10 -8.68
C ARG A 57 2.59 0.29 -8.45
N GLN A 58 3.17 -0.21 -7.36
CA GLN A 58 4.63 -0.13 -7.17
C GLN A 58 5.34 -0.92 -8.29
N PRO A 59 6.03 -0.25 -9.23
CA PRO A 59 6.95 -0.95 -10.11
C PRO A 59 8.08 -1.47 -9.24
N ALA A 60 8.84 -2.44 -9.74
CA ALA A 60 10.01 -3.05 -9.09
C ALA A 60 11.19 -2.07 -8.87
N GLU A 61 10.94 -0.82 -8.45
CA GLU A 61 11.95 0.21 -8.18
C GLU A 61 12.73 -0.03 -6.89
N ARG A 62 12.49 -1.16 -6.20
CA ARG A 62 13.34 -1.61 -5.09
C ARG A 62 14.47 -2.58 -5.51
N SER A 63 14.66 -2.82 -6.81
CA SER A 63 15.76 -3.65 -7.34
C SER A 63 16.79 -2.88 -8.17
N ALA A 64 16.91 -1.56 -7.97
CA ALA A 64 18.07 -0.81 -8.43
C ALA A 64 18.85 -0.28 -7.22
N ALA A 65 19.39 -1.19 -6.40
CA ALA A 65 20.57 -0.85 -5.64
C ALA A 65 21.73 -0.78 -6.64
N PRO A 66 22.41 0.36 -6.85
CA PRO A 66 23.68 0.33 -7.55
C PRO A 66 24.63 -0.50 -6.69
N GLU A 67 25.14 -1.60 -7.25
CA GLU A 67 26.23 -2.37 -6.68
C GLU A 67 27.33 -1.40 -6.23
N ARG A 68 27.68 -1.47 -4.94
CA ARG A 68 28.95 -0.93 -4.50
C ARG A 68 30.03 -1.88 -5.00
N ASP A 69 30.88 -1.39 -5.89
CA ASP A 69 32.23 -1.92 -6.04
C ASP A 69 33.22 -0.77 -5.75
N PRO A 70 33.84 -0.73 -4.56
CA PRO A 70 34.99 0.12 -4.29
C PRO A 70 36.24 -0.77 -4.31
N GLU A 71 37.01 -0.78 -5.40
CA GLU A 71 38.48 -0.91 -5.42
C GLU A 71 39.00 -1.32 -6.80
N GLY A 72 39.93 -0.53 -7.36
CA GLY A 72 40.68 -0.95 -8.56
C GLY A 72 41.44 0.15 -9.32
N ALA A 73 42.40 0.81 -8.66
CA ALA A 73 43.64 1.44 -9.18
C ALA A 73 43.82 1.63 -10.71
N SER A 74 44.03 2.87 -11.20
CA SER A 74 45.36 3.49 -11.44
C SER A 74 45.93 3.31 -12.86
N GLY A 75 46.33 4.43 -13.49
CA GLY A 75 47.42 4.48 -14.48
C GLY A 75 47.06 4.92 -15.90
N GLY A 76 47.64 6.05 -16.38
CA GLY A 76 47.73 6.35 -17.82
C GLY A 76 47.85 7.84 -18.17
N ALA A 77 49.07 8.29 -18.47
CA ALA A 77 49.53 9.67 -18.67
C ALA A 77 48.91 10.46 -19.86
N PRO A 78 49.00 11.81 -19.89
CA PRO A 78 48.58 12.62 -21.02
C PRO A 78 49.60 12.55 -22.17
N ALA A 79 49.16 12.16 -23.36
CA ALA A 79 49.98 12.19 -24.57
C ALA A 79 50.08 13.62 -25.12
N ALA A 80 51.22 14.27 -24.89
CA ALA A 80 51.66 15.44 -25.64
C ALA A 80 51.90 15.06 -27.12
N LYS A 81 51.48 15.92 -28.05
CA LYS A 81 51.93 15.87 -29.46
C LYS A 81 52.80 17.10 -29.77
N PRO A 82 54.03 16.93 -30.27
CA PRO A 82 54.79 17.98 -30.97
C PRO A 82 54.69 17.80 -32.51
N PRO A 83 55.24 18.74 -33.32
CA PRO A 83 54.54 19.38 -34.44
C PRO A 83 54.81 18.75 -35.82
N VAL A 84 54.10 19.23 -36.85
CA VAL A 84 54.42 18.95 -38.26
C VAL A 84 54.41 20.24 -39.06
N HIS A 85 55.59 20.54 -39.63
CA HIS A 85 56.04 21.48 -40.67
C HIS A 85 55.22 22.73 -41.03
#